data_AF-A0A3B8PVB1-F1
#
_entry.id   AF-A0A3B8PVB1-F1
#
_cell.length_a   1.000
_cell.length_b   1.000
_cell.length_c   1.000
_cell.angle_alpha   90.00
_cell.angle_beta   90.00
_cell.angle_gamma   90.00
#
_symmetry.space_group_name_H-M   'P 1'
#
loop_
_entity.id
_entity.type
_entity.pdbx_description
1 polymer ?
#
loop_
_entity_poly.entity_id
_entity_poly.type
_entity_poly.pdbx_seq_one_letter_code
_entity_poly.pdbx_strand_id
1 'polypeptide(L)'
;MPFKLRTPGGERTITSLFTIFWGGVFCWVGVGSWGKDVVGNAGGLLLTFGALVIGAGVLLWFRVGWVRWPTVVLLGLLAAPFAWGLVTKGFSVWQLVALGGLGWLGWDVFRQFSPRALTDAAALENAGTKPMISLALLLRRSRYLDASGLARYCEAAWGGQYRVLEEGRSAPPTKDDPEPRWVGGRSPFLFVWSPSGLFVVYNR
;
A
#
# COMPACT_ATOMS: atom_id res chain seq x y z
N MET A 1 -11.48 14.45 11.49
CA MET A 1 -10.28 13.59 11.40
C MET A 1 -10.59 12.47 10.41
N PRO A 2 -9.90 12.36 9.26
CA PRO A 2 -10.18 11.28 8.32
C PRO A 2 -9.67 9.97 8.93
N PHE A 3 -10.58 9.02 9.17
CA PHE A 3 -10.26 7.65 9.55
C PHE A 3 -9.42 7.02 8.42
N LYS A 4 -8.09 6.96 8.60
CA LYS A 4 -7.22 6.14 7.76
C LYS A 4 -7.34 4.70 8.22
N LEU A 5 -8.33 3.97 7.71
CA LEU A 5 -8.36 2.51 7.80
C LEU A 5 -7.13 1.97 7.06
N ARG A 6 -6.06 1.67 7.80
CA ARG A 6 -4.93 0.87 7.29
C ARG A 6 -5.36 -0.59 7.37
N THR A 7 -6.03 -1.07 6.32
CA THR A 7 -6.18 -2.51 6.12
C THR A 7 -4.81 -3.14 5.92
N PRO A 8 -4.55 -4.35 6.44
CA PRO A 8 -3.35 -5.09 6.07
C PRO A 8 -3.40 -5.31 4.54
N GLY A 9 -2.50 -4.67 3.80
CA GLY A 9 -2.47 -4.70 2.33
C GLY A 9 -2.88 -3.43 1.57
N GLY A 10 -3.35 -2.37 2.25
CA GLY A 10 -3.59 -1.05 1.63
C GLY A 10 -4.70 -1.02 0.56
N GLU A 11 -4.53 -0.18 -0.47
CA GLU A 11 -5.51 0.00 -1.56
C GLU A 11 -5.81 -1.30 -2.33
N ARG A 12 -4.86 -2.25 -2.36
CA ARG A 12 -4.98 -3.51 -3.09
C ARG A 12 -5.94 -4.50 -2.44
N THR A 13 -6.00 -4.53 -1.11
CA THR A 13 -6.98 -5.36 -0.41
C THR A 13 -8.41 -4.84 -0.61
N ILE A 14 -8.57 -3.53 -0.76
CA ILE A 14 -9.86 -2.91 -1.10
C ILE A 14 -10.28 -3.34 -2.51
N THR A 15 -9.38 -3.30 -3.49
CA THR A 15 -9.67 -3.75 -4.87
C THR A 15 -10.02 -5.24 -4.93
N SER A 16 -9.34 -6.10 -4.17
CA SER A 16 -9.73 -7.53 -4.07
C SER A 16 -11.09 -7.72 -3.41
N LEU A 17 -11.41 -6.96 -2.34
CA LEU A 17 -12.72 -7.01 -1.70
C LEU A 17 -13.84 -6.63 -2.67
N PHE A 18 -13.66 -5.55 -3.43
CA PHE A 18 -14.64 -5.14 -4.43
C PHE A 18 -14.79 -6.17 -5.55
N THR A 19 -13.71 -6.84 -5.95
CA THR A 19 -13.77 -7.93 -6.94
C THR A 19 -14.60 -9.10 -6.40
N ILE A 20 -14.37 -9.51 -5.15
CA ILE A 20 -15.16 -10.56 -4.48
C ILE A 20 -16.63 -10.13 -4.33
N PHE A 21 -16.88 -8.88 -3.94
CA PHE A 21 -18.22 -8.33 -3.79
C PHE A 21 -19.01 -8.43 -5.10
N TRP A 22 -18.43 -7.97 -6.21
CA TRP A 22 -19.08 -8.09 -7.52
C TRP A 22 -19.35 -9.56 -7.89
N GLY A 23 -18.37 -10.44 -7.72
CA GLY A 23 -18.58 -11.88 -7.94
C GLY A 23 -19.73 -12.46 -7.09
N GLY A 24 -19.85 -12.03 -5.84
CA GLY A 24 -20.96 -12.38 -4.94
C GLY A 24 -22.31 -11.88 -5.43
N VAL A 25 -22.40 -10.64 -5.93
CA VAL A 25 -23.62 -10.08 -6.54
C VAL A 25 -24.04 -10.93 -7.75
N PHE A 26 -23.11 -11.34 -8.60
CA PHE A 26 -23.42 -12.19 -9.76
C PHE A 26 -23.89 -13.59 -9.37
N CYS A 27 -23.25 -14.20 -8.37
CA CYS A 27 -23.72 -15.47 -7.81
C CYS A 27 -25.14 -15.33 -7.25
N TRP A 28 -25.42 -14.27 -6.49
CA TRP A 28 -26.75 -14.01 -5.92
C TRP A 28 -27.83 -13.89 -7.01
N VAL A 29 -27.58 -13.09 -8.04
CA VAL A 29 -28.49 -12.94 -9.18
C VAL A 29 -28.66 -14.27 -9.93
N GLY A 30 -27.58 -15.02 -10.11
CA GLY A 30 -27.60 -16.35 -10.74
C GLY A 30 -28.50 -17.32 -9.98
N VAL A 31 -28.37 -17.43 -8.65
CA VAL A 31 -29.26 -18.26 -7.80
C VAL A 31 -30.72 -17.83 -7.93
N GLY A 32 -31.01 -16.53 -7.88
CA GLY A 32 -32.38 -16.01 -8.00
C GLY A 32 -33.03 -16.23 -9.38
N SER A 33 -32.23 -16.54 -10.39
CA SER A 33 -32.67 -16.86 -11.75
C SER A 33 -32.70 -18.36 -12.06
N TRP A 34 -32.17 -19.19 -11.16
CA TRP A 34 -32.16 -20.65 -11.28
C TRP A 34 -33.59 -21.18 -11.16
N GLY A 35 -34.02 -22.01 -12.12
CA GLY A 35 -35.33 -22.68 -12.08
C GLY A 35 -36.49 -21.91 -12.74
N LYS A 36 -36.23 -20.80 -13.43
CA LYS A 36 -37.22 -20.19 -14.34
C LYS A 36 -36.98 -20.76 -15.75
N ASP A 37 -38.01 -21.37 -16.34
CA ASP A 37 -37.94 -22.30 -17.49
C ASP A 37 -37.24 -21.78 -18.77
N VAL A 38 -37.04 -20.47 -18.91
CA VAL A 38 -36.35 -19.84 -20.06
C VAL A 38 -34.98 -19.25 -19.68
N VAL A 39 -34.68 -19.12 -18.38
CA VAL A 39 -33.48 -18.45 -17.85
C VAL A 39 -32.54 -19.42 -17.13
N GLY A 40 -32.90 -20.71 -17.01
CA GLY A 40 -32.09 -21.72 -16.29
C GLY A 40 -30.63 -21.81 -16.73
N ASN A 41 -30.37 -21.81 -18.05
CA ASN A 41 -28.99 -21.81 -18.58
C ASN A 41 -28.25 -20.49 -18.32
N ALA A 42 -28.94 -19.36 -18.35
CA ALA A 42 -28.34 -18.06 -18.06
C ALA A 42 -27.98 -17.94 -16.57
N GLY A 43 -28.83 -18.46 -15.67
CA GLY A 43 -28.54 -18.50 -14.23
C GLY A 43 -27.33 -19.35 -13.89
N GLY A 44 -27.19 -20.51 -14.52
CA GLY A 44 -26.00 -21.36 -14.40
C GLY A 44 -24.72 -20.66 -14.87
N LEU A 45 -24.78 -19.96 -16.01
CA LEU A 45 -23.65 -19.16 -16.52
C LEU A 45 -23.28 -18.00 -15.60
N LEU A 46 -24.25 -17.29 -15.04
CA LEU A 46 -23.99 -16.20 -14.09
C LEU A 46 -23.32 -16.70 -12.81
N LEU A 47 -23.69 -17.89 -12.35
CA LEU A 47 -23.06 -18.53 -11.20
C LEU A 47 -21.62 -18.97 -11.46
N THR A 48 -21.34 -19.59 -12.60
CA THR A 48 -19.97 -19.97 -12.95
C THR A 48 -19.08 -18.74 -13.13
N PHE A 49 -19.57 -17.70 -13.81
CA PHE A 49 -18.85 -16.42 -13.92
C PHE A 49 -18.65 -15.75 -12.56
N GLY A 50 -19.67 -15.69 -11.71
CA GLY A 50 -19.56 -15.14 -10.36
C GLY A 50 -18.53 -15.87 -9.52
N ALA A 51 -18.52 -17.21 -9.56
CA ALA A 51 -17.52 -18.03 -8.87
C ALA A 51 -16.10 -17.79 -9.38
N LEU A 52 -15.91 -17.66 -10.71
CA LEU A 52 -14.61 -17.32 -11.30
C LEU A 52 -14.11 -15.94 -10.85
N VAL A 53 -14.99 -14.94 -10.79
CA VAL A 53 -14.66 -13.59 -10.31
C VAL A 53 -14.28 -13.61 -8.82
N ILE A 54 -15.00 -14.37 -7.99
CA ILE A 54 -14.64 -14.57 -6.57
C ILE A 54 -13.27 -15.23 -6.46
N GLY A 55 -13.03 -16.33 -7.19
CA GLY A 55 -11.74 -17.01 -7.19
C GLY A 55 -10.59 -16.11 -7.62
N ALA A 56 -10.81 -15.29 -8.66
CA ALA A 56 -9.85 -14.29 -9.08
C ALA A 56 -9.60 -13.22 -8.00
N GLY A 57 -10.64 -12.76 -7.32
CA GLY A 57 -10.53 -11.82 -6.19
C GLY A 57 -9.72 -12.39 -5.02
N VAL A 58 -9.91 -13.67 -4.69
CA VAL A 58 -9.13 -14.38 -3.66
C VAL A 58 -7.66 -14.53 -4.09
N LEU A 59 -7.39 -14.86 -5.35
CA LEU A 59 -6.01 -14.95 -5.83
C LEU A 59 -5.30 -13.59 -5.89
N LEU A 60 -6.03 -12.51 -6.22
CA LEU A 60 -5.54 -11.14 -6.12
C LEU A 60 -5.24 -10.76 -4.66
N TRP A 61 -6.02 -11.27 -3.70
CA TRP A 61 -5.73 -11.10 -2.27
C TRP A 61 -4.35 -11.64 -1.90
N PHE A 62 -3.98 -12.81 -2.45
CA PHE A 62 -2.65 -13.40 -2.28
C PHE A 62 -1.57 -12.75 -3.17
N ARG A 63 -1.87 -11.62 -3.82
CA ARG A 63 -0.94 -10.83 -4.64
C ARG A 63 -0.32 -11.59 -5.81
N VAL A 64 -1.07 -12.56 -6.36
CA VAL A 64 -0.62 -13.38 -7.48
C VAL A 64 -0.68 -12.59 -8.79
N GLY A 65 0.46 -12.11 -9.28
CA GLY A 65 0.53 -11.15 -10.39
C GLY A 65 0.02 -11.64 -11.76
N TRP A 66 0.09 -12.94 -12.06
CA TRP A 66 -0.37 -13.49 -13.35
C TRP A 66 -1.90 -13.46 -13.49
N VAL A 67 -2.63 -13.43 -12.37
CA VAL A 67 -4.11 -13.44 -12.33
C VAL A 67 -4.71 -12.12 -12.83
N ARG A 68 -3.89 -11.06 -12.91
CA ARG A 68 -4.29 -9.75 -13.44
C ARG A 68 -5.00 -9.84 -14.79
N TRP A 69 -4.42 -10.55 -15.74
CA TRP A 69 -4.96 -10.63 -17.10
C TRP A 69 -6.30 -11.38 -17.14
N PRO A 70 -6.42 -12.59 -16.55
CA PRO A 70 -7.71 -13.25 -16.39
C PRO A 70 -8.78 -12.38 -15.74
N THR A 71 -8.44 -11.64 -14.66
CA THR A 71 -9.42 -10.79 -13.98
C THR A 71 -9.89 -9.63 -14.85
N VAL A 72 -8.99 -8.94 -15.55
CA VAL A 72 -9.36 -7.84 -16.46
C VAL A 72 -10.25 -8.34 -17.59
N VAL A 73 -9.94 -9.51 -18.16
CA VAL A 73 -10.77 -10.14 -19.20
C VAL A 73 -12.14 -10.51 -18.66
N LEU A 74 -12.21 -11.13 -17.47
CA LEU A 74 -13.47 -11.47 -16.81
C LEU A 74 -14.34 -10.24 -16.55
N LEU A 75 -13.76 -9.17 -16.01
CA LEU A 75 -14.45 -7.90 -15.76
C LEU A 75 -14.94 -7.25 -17.07
N GLY A 76 -14.13 -7.33 -18.14
CA GLY A 76 -14.52 -6.86 -19.47
C GLY A 76 -15.69 -7.62 -20.06
N LEU A 77 -15.67 -8.96 -19.97
CA LEU A 77 -16.78 -9.82 -20.37
C LEU A 77 -18.05 -9.52 -19.56
N LEU A 78 -17.89 -9.21 -18.28
CA LEU A 78 -18.98 -8.79 -17.39
C LEU A 78 -19.59 -7.44 -17.79
N ALA A 79 -18.76 -6.51 -18.25
CA ALA A 79 -19.18 -5.17 -18.66
C ALA A 79 -19.86 -5.15 -20.03
N ALA A 80 -19.48 -6.07 -20.93
CA ALA A 80 -20.02 -6.17 -22.29
C ALA A 80 -21.56 -6.22 -22.39
N PRO A 81 -22.31 -7.03 -21.59
CA PRO A 81 -23.77 -7.02 -21.64
C PRO A 81 -24.39 -5.70 -21.17
N PHE A 82 -23.76 -4.96 -20.26
CA PHE A 82 -24.22 -3.62 -19.88
C PHE A 82 -23.99 -2.60 -21.00
N ALA A 83 -22.84 -2.69 -21.68
CA ALA A 83 -22.56 -1.86 -22.85
C ALA A 83 -23.57 -2.13 -23.98
N TRP A 84 -23.81 -3.41 -24.28
CA TRP A 84 -24.80 -3.84 -25.27
C TRP A 84 -26.23 -3.43 -24.89
N GLY A 85 -26.58 -3.54 -23.61
CA GLY A 85 -27.86 -3.11 -23.06
C GLY A 85 -28.10 -1.62 -23.23
N LEU A 86 -27.07 -0.80 -23.06
CA LEU A 86 -27.14 0.65 -23.25
C LEU A 86 -27.44 1.02 -24.71
N VAL A 87 -26.86 0.28 -25.67
CA VAL A 87 -27.07 0.50 -27.11
C VAL A 87 -28.45 0.01 -27.57
N THR A 88 -28.93 -1.12 -27.03
CA THR A 88 -30.12 -1.81 -27.55
C THR A 88 -31.42 -1.52 -26.80
N LYS A 89 -31.36 -1.27 -25.49
CA LYS A 89 -32.54 -1.14 -24.61
C LYS A 89 -32.75 0.28 -24.07
N GLY A 90 -31.90 1.22 -24.49
CA GLY A 90 -31.94 2.63 -24.08
C GLY A 90 -31.13 2.93 -22.82
N PHE A 91 -31.14 4.19 -22.43
CA PHE A 91 -30.28 4.71 -21.37
C PHE A 91 -30.81 4.36 -19.97
N SER A 92 -29.98 3.70 -19.17
CA SER A 92 -30.24 3.42 -17.76
C SER A 92 -29.08 3.88 -16.89
N VAL A 93 -29.38 4.68 -15.86
CA VAL A 93 -28.38 5.17 -14.89
C VAL A 93 -27.65 4.01 -14.22
N TRP A 94 -28.37 2.92 -13.91
CA TRP A 94 -27.78 1.72 -13.31
C TRP A 94 -26.78 1.02 -14.22
N GLN A 95 -27.05 0.97 -15.53
CA GLN A 95 -26.11 0.38 -16.51
C GLN A 95 -24.83 1.22 -16.61
N LEU A 96 -24.95 2.55 -16.55
CA LEU A 96 -23.80 3.46 -16.54
C LEU A 96 -22.95 3.31 -15.29
N VAL A 97 -23.58 3.24 -14.12
CA VAL A 97 -22.87 3.04 -12.84
C VAL A 97 -22.17 1.67 -12.84
N ALA A 98 -22.84 0.61 -13.31
CA ALA A 98 -22.23 -0.71 -13.41
C ALA A 98 -21.05 -0.73 -14.40
N LEU A 99 -21.21 -0.14 -15.58
CA LEU A 99 -20.17 -0.10 -16.60
C LEU A 99 -18.97 0.76 -16.19
N GLY A 100 -19.23 1.94 -15.60
CA GLY A 100 -18.19 2.79 -15.03
C GLY A 100 -17.47 2.13 -13.85
N GLY A 101 -18.22 1.48 -12.96
CA GLY A 101 -17.69 0.74 -11.82
C GLY A 101 -16.80 -0.42 -12.24
N LEU A 102 -17.27 -1.30 -13.14
CA LEU A 102 -16.51 -2.44 -13.66
C LEU A 102 -15.30 -2.00 -14.47
N GLY A 103 -15.44 -0.95 -15.29
CA GLY A 103 -14.34 -0.38 -16.07
C GLY A 103 -13.25 0.22 -15.16
N TRP A 104 -13.64 0.99 -14.15
CA TRP A 104 -12.73 1.52 -13.15
C TRP A 104 -12.00 0.40 -12.39
N LEU A 105 -12.72 -0.62 -11.96
CA LEU A 105 -12.16 -1.76 -11.22
C LEU A 105 -11.18 -2.56 -12.09
N GLY A 106 -11.50 -2.78 -13.37
CA GLY A 106 -10.60 -3.40 -14.33
C GLY A 106 -9.31 -2.60 -14.56
N TRP A 107 -9.44 -1.28 -14.70
CA TRP A 107 -8.29 -0.38 -14.80
C TRP A 107 -7.43 -0.40 -13.54
N ASP A 108 -8.06 -0.37 -12.38
CA ASP A 108 -7.38 -0.38 -11.09
C ASP A 108 -6.61 -1.69 -10.86
N VAL A 109 -7.22 -2.84 -11.15
CA VAL A 109 -6.54 -4.15 -11.13
C VAL A 109 -5.35 -4.16 -12.10
N PHE A 110 -5.52 -3.62 -13.31
CA PHE A 110 -4.44 -3.56 -14.29
C PHE A 110 -3.23 -2.76 -13.80
N ARG A 111 -3.48 -1.60 -13.17
CA ARG A 111 -2.47 -0.68 -12.65
C ARG A 111 -1.78 -1.24 -11.40
N GLN A 112 -2.57 -1.66 -10.41
CA GLN A 112 -2.06 -2.01 -9.08
C GLN A 112 -1.34 -3.37 -9.02
N PHE A 113 -1.71 -4.31 -9.89
CA PHE A 113 -1.09 -5.65 -9.95
C PHE A 113 -0.08 -5.80 -11.09
N SER A 114 0.46 -4.69 -11.62
CA SER A 114 1.57 -4.75 -12.56
C SER A 114 2.84 -5.31 -11.88
N PRO A 115 3.72 -6.03 -12.60
CA PRO A 115 4.94 -6.60 -12.01
C PRO A 115 5.80 -5.55 -11.29
N ARG A 116 5.93 -4.35 -11.86
CA ARG A 116 6.63 -3.21 -11.25
C ARG A 116 5.97 -2.75 -9.96
N ALA A 117 4.65 -2.62 -9.94
CA ALA A 117 3.92 -2.21 -8.74
C ALA A 117 4.00 -3.28 -7.63
N LEU A 118 4.07 -4.57 -7.98
CA LEU A 118 4.26 -5.65 -7.03
C LEU A 118 5.68 -5.64 -6.43
N THR A 119 6.71 -5.43 -7.25
CA THR A 119 8.11 -5.31 -6.78
C THR A 119 8.31 -4.09 -5.88
N ASP A 120 7.73 -2.94 -6.24
CA ASP A 120 7.87 -1.70 -5.47
C ASP A 120 7.18 -1.81 -4.10
N ALA A 121 6.01 -2.47 -4.05
CA ALA A 121 5.31 -2.70 -2.79
C ALA A 121 6.04 -3.71 -1.90
N ALA A 122 6.59 -4.79 -2.48
CA ALA A 122 7.42 -5.73 -1.73
C ALA A 122 8.68 -5.04 -1.20
N ALA A 123 9.29 -4.14 -1.97
CA ALA A 123 10.42 -3.32 -1.53
C ALA A 123 10.01 -2.39 -0.37
N LEU A 124 8.83 -1.76 -0.41
CA LEU A 124 8.32 -0.92 0.68
C LEU A 124 7.98 -1.70 1.96
N GLU A 125 7.45 -2.91 1.82
CA GLU A 125 7.09 -3.79 2.94
C GLU A 125 8.35 -4.39 3.59
N ASN A 126 9.34 -4.79 2.79
CA ASN A 126 10.65 -5.27 3.24
C ASN A 126 11.57 -4.16 3.76
N ALA A 127 11.45 -2.95 3.22
CA ALA A 127 12.12 -1.77 3.76
C ALA A 127 11.57 -1.36 5.12
N GLY A 128 10.54 -2.07 5.62
CA GLY A 128 10.02 -2.00 6.97
C GLY A 128 9.95 -0.56 7.41
N THR A 129 9.13 0.24 6.71
CA THR A 129 9.00 1.70 6.88
C THR A 129 9.25 2.09 8.33
N LYS A 130 10.51 2.38 8.67
CA LYS A 130 10.86 2.96 9.95
C LYS A 130 10.21 4.33 9.86
N PRO A 131 9.16 4.60 10.66
CA PRO A 131 8.54 5.91 10.62
C PRO A 131 9.67 6.89 10.94
N MET A 132 9.91 7.83 10.03
CA MET A 132 10.82 8.94 10.27
C MET A 132 10.15 9.80 11.35
N ILE A 133 10.38 9.44 12.62
CA ILE A 133 9.88 10.19 13.77
C ILE A 133 10.72 11.46 13.84
N SER A 134 10.20 12.54 13.27
CA SER A 134 10.70 13.88 13.53
C SER A 134 10.20 14.30 14.91
N LEU A 135 11.05 14.18 15.93
CA LEU A 135 10.78 14.71 17.26
C LEU A 135 11.35 16.13 17.33
N ALA A 136 10.48 17.14 17.24
CA ALA A 136 10.86 18.54 17.45
C ALA A 136 10.79 18.86 18.96
N LEU A 137 11.94 18.88 19.64
CA LEU A 137 12.04 19.34 21.03
C LEU A 137 12.06 20.87 21.06
N LEU A 138 10.92 21.49 21.39
CA LEU A 138 10.82 22.93 21.64
C LEU A 138 11.39 23.25 23.03
N LEU A 139 12.68 23.57 23.11
CA LEU A 139 13.28 24.09 24.34
C LEU A 139 12.91 25.57 24.53
N ARG A 140 12.46 25.92 25.74
CA ARG A 140 11.96 27.26 26.12
C ARG A 140 13.06 28.35 26.15
N ARG A 141 14.34 27.99 25.99
CA ARG A 141 15.50 28.91 25.93
C ARG A 141 16.54 28.33 24.98
N SER A 142 17.09 29.16 24.09
CA SER A 142 18.20 28.81 23.21
C SER A 142 19.43 28.48 24.07
N ARG A 143 19.85 27.22 24.07
CA ARG A 143 21.14 26.80 24.61
C ARG A 143 22.00 26.35 23.45
N TYR A 144 23.26 26.78 23.43
CA TYR A 144 24.22 26.28 22.47
C TYR A 144 24.42 24.79 22.72
N LEU A 145 24.05 23.97 21.73
CA LEU A 145 24.25 22.52 21.76
C LEU A 145 25.41 22.21 20.83
N ASP A 146 26.53 21.74 21.39
CA ASP A 146 27.65 21.23 20.60
C ASP A 146 27.46 19.72 20.34
N ALA A 147 28.22 19.18 19.39
CA ALA A 147 28.16 17.77 19.03
C ALA A 147 28.56 16.85 20.21
N SER A 148 29.46 17.31 21.09
CA SER A 148 29.91 16.56 22.27
C SER A 148 28.81 16.43 23.33
N GLY A 149 28.06 17.51 23.57
CA GLY A 149 26.92 17.56 24.46
C GLY A 149 25.78 16.70 23.94
N LEU A 150 25.50 16.79 22.63
CA LEU A 150 24.51 15.93 21.99
C LEU A 150 24.91 14.44 22.07
N ALA A 151 26.19 14.10 21.85
CA ALA A 151 26.68 12.74 22.02
C ALA A 151 26.42 12.23 23.45
N ARG A 152 26.74 13.01 24.49
CA ARG A 152 26.46 12.62 25.89
C ARG A 152 24.96 12.41 26.17
N TYR A 153 24.09 13.24 25.58
CA TYR A 153 22.64 13.03 25.70
C TYR A 153 22.19 11.74 25.02
N CYS A 154 22.77 11.42 23.85
CA CYS A 154 22.51 10.17 23.14
C CYS A 154 23.04 8.95 23.90
N GLU A 155 24.20 9.03 24.53
CA GLU A 155 24.74 7.98 25.42
C GLU A 155 23.83 7.75 26.62
N ALA A 156 23.33 8.82 27.24
CA ALA A 156 22.41 8.72 28.38
C ALA A 156 21.03 8.16 27.98
N ALA A 157 20.51 8.52 26.80
CA ALA A 157 19.16 8.14 26.36
C ALA A 157 19.10 6.77 25.68
N TRP A 158 20.12 6.42 24.91
CA TRP A 158 20.14 5.21 24.06
C TRP A 158 21.22 4.19 24.45
N GLY A 159 22.12 4.55 25.35
CA GLY A 159 23.22 3.68 25.76
C GLY A 159 24.30 3.49 24.68
N GLY A 160 25.42 2.90 25.09
CA GLY A 160 26.63 2.77 24.27
C GLY A 160 27.44 4.06 24.17
N GLN A 161 28.52 4.03 23.40
CA GLN A 161 29.41 5.18 23.20
C GLN A 161 29.13 5.85 21.86
N TYR A 162 28.96 7.18 21.86
CA TYR A 162 28.75 7.97 20.64
C TYR A 162 30.01 8.74 20.30
N ARG A 163 30.51 8.55 19.06
CA ARG A 163 31.70 9.27 18.59
C ARG A 163 31.33 10.61 17.99
N VAL A 164 32.03 11.67 18.37
CA VAL A 164 31.89 12.98 17.72
C VAL A 164 32.77 13.02 16.47
N LEU A 165 32.16 13.24 15.31
CA LEU A 165 32.87 13.46 14.05
C LEU A 165 33.25 14.92 13.91
N GLU A 166 34.55 15.16 13.76
CA GLU A 166 35.07 16.45 13.35
C GLU A 166 34.71 16.72 11.88
N GLU A 167 34.44 17.99 11.54
CA GLU A 167 34.10 18.41 10.19
C GLU A 167 35.15 17.92 9.17
N GLY A 168 34.69 17.26 8.11
CA GLY A 168 35.54 16.78 7.02
C GLY A 168 36.21 15.42 7.26
N ARG A 169 35.94 14.72 8.37
CA ARG A 169 36.44 13.36 8.62
C ARG A 169 35.32 12.32 8.53
N SER A 170 35.48 11.39 7.61
CA SER A 170 34.70 10.15 7.59
C SER A 170 35.11 9.28 8.79
N ALA A 171 34.15 8.72 9.52
CA ALA A 171 34.45 7.76 10.59
C ALA A 171 35.25 6.58 10.00
N PRO A 172 36.46 6.26 10.48
CA PRO A 172 37.11 5.02 10.10
C PRO A 172 36.24 3.85 10.59
N PRO A 173 35.99 2.83 9.77
CA PRO A 173 35.24 1.65 10.20
C PRO A 173 36.06 0.92 11.27
N THR A 174 35.61 0.97 12.53
CA THR A 174 36.17 0.12 13.58
C THR A 174 35.63 -1.29 13.43
N LYS A 175 36.53 -2.29 13.50
CA LYS A 175 36.20 -3.71 13.41
C LYS A 175 35.31 -4.24 14.55
N ASP A 176 35.15 -3.49 15.63
CA ASP A 176 34.60 -4.00 16.90
C ASP A 176 33.19 -3.48 17.26
N ASP A 177 32.57 -2.64 16.43
CA ASP A 177 31.18 -2.22 16.63
C ASP A 177 30.35 -2.44 15.35
N PRO A 178 29.39 -3.38 15.34
CA PRO A 178 28.59 -3.69 14.15
C PRO A 178 27.58 -2.59 13.79
N GLU A 179 27.37 -1.61 14.68
CA GLU A 179 26.40 -0.52 14.50
C GLU A 179 27.12 0.84 14.57
N PRO A 180 27.08 1.67 13.52
CA PRO A 180 27.68 2.99 13.59
C PRO A 180 26.95 3.82 14.65
N ARG A 181 27.68 4.46 15.58
CA ARG A 181 27.13 5.41 16.56
C ARG A 181 27.98 6.67 16.56
N TRP A 182 27.49 7.71 15.90
CA TRP A 182 28.24 8.96 15.77
C TRP A 182 27.33 10.19 15.74
N VAL A 183 27.90 11.31 16.15
CA VAL A 183 27.28 12.64 16.10
C VAL A 183 28.21 13.56 15.31
N GLY A 184 27.68 14.28 14.34
CA GLY A 184 28.47 15.19 13.49
C GLY A 184 27.71 16.48 13.16
N GLY A 185 28.42 17.44 12.59
CA GLY A 185 27.87 18.75 12.24
C GLY A 185 28.07 19.81 13.31
N ARG A 186 27.51 21.00 13.06
CA ARG A 186 27.58 22.16 13.95
C ARG A 186 26.20 22.80 14.08
N SER A 187 25.91 23.35 15.26
CA SER A 187 24.71 24.15 15.48
C SER A 187 24.55 25.19 14.36
N PRO A 188 23.39 25.29 13.70
CA PRO A 188 22.10 24.75 14.12
C PRO A 188 21.78 23.34 13.61
N PHE A 189 22.59 22.72 12.75
CA PHE A 189 22.30 21.41 12.17
C PHE A 189 23.29 20.34 12.66
N LEU A 190 22.79 19.47 13.53
CA LEU A 190 23.53 18.33 14.05
C LEU A 190 22.93 17.04 13.48
N PHE A 191 23.78 16.08 13.15
CA PHE A 191 23.41 14.78 12.63
C PHE A 191 23.78 13.72 13.65
N VAL A 192 22.85 12.82 13.95
CA VAL A 192 23.07 11.70 14.86
C VAL A 192 22.77 10.42 14.12
N TRP A 193 23.77 9.56 13.98
CA TRP A 193 23.58 8.21 13.49
C TRP A 193 23.50 7.26 14.69
N SER A 194 22.38 6.57 14.82
CA SER A 194 22.16 5.53 15.83
C SER A 194 21.77 4.21 15.16
N PRO A 195 21.75 3.08 15.89
CA PRO A 195 21.28 1.80 15.37
C PRO A 195 19.87 1.86 14.77
N SER A 196 19.05 2.78 15.31
CA SER A 196 17.68 2.99 14.88
C SER A 196 17.60 3.76 13.56
N GLY A 197 18.59 4.60 13.23
CA GLY A 197 18.65 5.35 11.97
C GLY A 197 19.44 6.67 12.08
N LEU A 198 19.38 7.48 11.03
CA LEU A 198 19.94 8.84 11.00
C LEU A 198 18.88 9.85 11.46
N PHE A 199 19.25 10.70 12.41
CA PHE A 199 18.44 11.79 12.94
C PHE A 199 19.10 13.13 12.63
N VAL A 200 18.29 14.11 12.25
CA VAL A 200 18.72 15.50 12.10
C VAL A 200 18.16 16.30 13.27
N VAL A 201 19.04 16.90 14.05
CA VAL A 201 18.72 17.74 15.20
C VAL A 201 18.93 19.19 14.79
N TYR A 202 17.85 19.96 14.80
CA TYR A 202 17.89 21.39 14.53
C TYR A 202 17.86 22.18 15.84
N ASN A 203 18.96 22.84 16.17
CA ASN A 203 19.09 23.70 17.35
C ASN A 203 18.86 25.17 16.96
N ARG A 204 17.80 25.78 17.47
CA ARG A 204 17.35 27.13 17.11
C ARG A 204 17.66 28.16 18.19
#